data_AF-F0T5S8-F1
#
_entry.id   AF-F0T5S8-F1
#
_cell.length_a   1.000
_cell.length_b   1.000
_cell.length_c   1.000
_cell.angle_alpha   90.00
_cell.angle_beta   90.00
_cell.angle_gamma   90.00
#
_symmetry.space_group_name_H-M   'P 1'
#
loop_
_entity.id
_entity.type
_entity.pdbx_description
1 polymer ?
#
loop_
_entity_poly.entity_id
_entity_poly.type
_entity_poly.pdbx_seq_one_letter_code
_entity_poly.pdbx_strand_id
1 'polypeptide(L)'
;MYNEQKKSIWIIIPVILWTLILVSNISTVAAVNTEMDPISPITCKQGDVVGITAQLWIKGEFWNNPLIGEEVTFCIYDGNLKILFYETTKTNWINGKAGVEVNTKNFEPENYILSVYYFGNTGLLNFDPCGTDSKFSVTA
;
A
#
# COMPACT_ATOMS: atom_id res chain seq x y z
N MET A 1 21.97 -63.66 -38.38
CA MET A 1 21.22 -63.83 -39.63
C MET A 1 20.54 -62.52 -39.94
N TYR A 2 20.94 -61.93 -41.06
CA TYR A 2 20.35 -60.76 -41.69
C TYR A 2 18.94 -61.14 -42.16
N ASN A 3 17.92 -60.32 -41.90
CA ASN A 3 16.79 -60.27 -42.81
C ASN A 3 16.37 -58.83 -43.00
N GLU A 4 16.43 -58.44 -44.27
CA GLU A 4 16.27 -57.10 -44.77
C GLU A 4 14.85 -56.95 -45.34
N GLN A 5 14.38 -55.70 -45.37
CA GLN A 5 13.41 -55.12 -46.32
C GLN A 5 11.92 -54.97 -45.95
N LYS A 6 11.62 -53.68 -45.72
CA LYS A 6 10.60 -52.85 -46.40
C LYS A 6 9.12 -53.17 -46.16
N LYS A 7 8.46 -52.20 -45.50
CA LYS A 7 7.52 -51.33 -46.24
C LYS A 7 7.36 -49.97 -45.56
N SER A 8 7.80 -48.96 -46.29
CA SER A 8 7.54 -47.54 -46.07
C SER A 8 6.07 -47.24 -46.36
N ILE A 9 5.35 -46.64 -45.42
CA ILE A 9 4.12 -45.89 -45.70
C ILE A 9 4.26 -44.53 -45.02
N TRP A 10 4.64 -43.55 -45.83
CA TRP A 10 4.47 -42.13 -45.55
C TRP A 10 2.98 -41.80 -45.71
N ILE A 11 2.32 -41.35 -44.64
CA ILE A 11 1.10 -40.55 -44.76
C ILE A 11 1.29 -39.30 -43.90
N ILE A 12 1.25 -38.17 -44.57
CA ILE A 12 1.32 -36.81 -44.05
C ILE A 12 -0.10 -36.41 -43.60
N ILE A 13 -0.26 -36.12 -42.29
CA ILE A 13 -0.95 -34.99 -41.59
C ILE A 13 -2.14 -34.32 -42.34
N PRO A 14 -3.30 -33.92 -41.73
CA PRO A 14 -3.48 -33.28 -40.41
C PRO A 14 -4.66 -33.84 -39.57
N VAL A 15 -4.85 -33.51 -38.29
CA VAL A 15 -5.76 -32.43 -37.86
C VAL A 15 -5.60 -32.26 -36.35
N ILE A 16 -5.14 -31.06 -35.97
CA ILE A 16 -5.59 -30.28 -34.81
C ILE A 16 -5.82 -31.08 -33.52
N LEU A 17 -4.76 -31.19 -32.72
CA LEU A 17 -4.94 -31.14 -31.27
C LEU A 17 -4.24 -29.87 -30.78
N TRP A 18 -4.91 -28.74 -31.00
CA TRP A 18 -4.79 -27.61 -30.09
C TRP A 18 -5.28 -28.09 -28.73
N THR A 19 -4.43 -28.81 -27.99
CA THR A 19 -4.54 -28.75 -26.54
C THR A 19 -4.24 -27.30 -26.23
N LEU A 20 -5.32 -26.54 -25.99
CA LEU A 20 -5.30 -25.35 -25.18
C LEU A 20 -4.32 -25.65 -24.03
N ILE A 21 -3.12 -25.10 -24.12
CA ILE A 21 -2.50 -24.57 -22.94
C ILE A 21 -3.48 -23.47 -22.56
N LEU A 22 -4.49 -23.85 -21.77
CA LEU A 22 -5.00 -23.02 -20.70
C LEU A 22 -3.73 -22.63 -19.98
N VAL A 23 -3.14 -21.51 -20.40
CA VAL A 23 -2.47 -20.62 -19.49
C VAL A 23 -3.59 -20.40 -18.49
N SER A 24 -3.58 -21.20 -17.43
CA SER A 24 -4.39 -20.94 -16.25
C SER A 24 -4.18 -19.46 -16.07
N ASN A 25 -5.27 -18.68 -16.25
CA ASN A 25 -5.23 -17.28 -15.93
C ASN A 25 -4.47 -17.23 -14.62
N ILE A 26 -3.28 -16.63 -14.67
CA ILE A 26 -2.58 -16.28 -13.46
C ILE A 26 -3.67 -15.47 -12.79
N SER A 27 -4.29 -16.02 -11.75
CA SER A 27 -5.14 -15.25 -10.87
C SER A 27 -4.17 -14.23 -10.34
N THR A 28 -4.05 -13.11 -11.06
CA THR A 28 -3.54 -11.88 -10.53
C THR A 28 -4.45 -11.67 -9.35
N VAL A 29 -3.97 -12.02 -8.16
CA VAL A 29 -4.64 -11.69 -6.91
C VAL A 29 -4.96 -10.22 -7.08
N ALA A 30 -6.25 -9.92 -7.27
CA ALA A 30 -6.68 -8.56 -7.53
C ALA A 30 -6.17 -7.77 -6.33
N ALA A 31 -5.20 -6.90 -6.56
CA ALA A 31 -4.70 -6.09 -5.47
C ALA A 31 -5.90 -5.31 -4.96
N VAL A 32 -6.16 -5.40 -3.66
CA VAL A 32 -7.32 -4.74 -3.10
C VAL A 32 -6.92 -3.29 -2.86
N ASN A 33 -7.47 -2.38 -3.68
CA ASN A 33 -7.17 -0.96 -3.59
C ASN A 33 -7.40 -0.46 -2.17
N THR A 34 -6.41 0.26 -1.64
CA THR A 34 -6.51 0.92 -0.34
C THR A 34 -6.60 2.43 -0.51
N GLU A 35 -7.05 3.11 0.54
CA GLU A 35 -6.93 4.57 0.64
C GLU A 35 -6.73 5.02 2.07
N MET A 36 -6.08 6.17 2.23
CA MET A 36 -5.96 6.88 3.49
C MET A 36 -6.93 8.05 3.50
N ASP A 37 -7.63 8.28 4.61
CA ASP A 37 -8.42 9.49 4.78
C ASP A 37 -7.54 10.75 4.67
N PRO A 38 -8.02 11.83 4.03
CA PRO A 38 -7.30 13.07 4.00
C PRO A 38 -7.13 13.63 5.41
N ILE A 39 -5.94 14.15 5.71
CA ILE A 39 -5.64 14.79 6.98
C ILE A 39 -5.79 16.30 6.83
N SER A 40 -6.61 16.92 7.70
CA SER A 40 -6.75 18.37 7.74
C SER A 40 -5.44 19.05 8.11
N PRO A 41 -5.14 20.25 7.55
CA PRO A 41 -3.98 21.04 7.97
C PRO A 41 -3.95 21.25 9.48
N ILE A 42 -2.76 21.14 10.07
CA ILE A 42 -2.52 21.32 11.49
C ILE A 42 -1.71 22.60 11.70
N THR A 43 -2.12 23.40 12.69
CA THR A 43 -1.37 24.55 13.19
C THR A 43 -1.25 24.44 14.70
N CYS A 44 -0.03 24.50 15.23
CA CYS A 44 0.26 24.38 16.65
C CYS A 44 1.38 25.35 17.06
N LYS A 45 1.60 25.50 18.37
CA LYS A 45 2.73 26.27 18.91
C LYS A 45 3.92 25.38 19.20
N GLN A 46 5.11 25.95 19.10
CA GLN A 46 6.35 25.28 19.50
C GLN A 46 6.25 24.86 20.97
N GLY A 47 6.51 23.58 21.24
CA GLY A 47 6.41 22.99 22.57
C GLY A 47 5.08 22.29 22.87
N ASP A 48 4.08 22.40 21.99
CA ASP A 48 2.85 21.61 22.08
C ASP A 48 3.13 20.12 21.83
N VAL A 49 2.30 19.26 22.42
CA VAL A 49 2.17 17.85 22.04
C VAL A 49 0.91 17.72 21.18
N VAL A 50 1.08 17.30 19.93
CA VAL A 50 0.00 17.24 18.94
C VAL A 50 -0.32 15.78 18.61
N GLY A 51 -1.57 15.38 18.84
CA GLY A 51 -2.07 14.09 18.41
C GLY A 51 -2.46 14.10 16.92
N ILE A 52 -1.90 13.17 16.16
CA ILE A 52 -2.23 12.96 14.74
C ILE A 52 -2.90 11.61 14.62
N THR A 53 -4.00 11.54 13.87
CA THR A 53 -4.73 10.28 13.63
C THR A 53 -5.08 10.17 12.16
N ALA A 54 -4.89 8.98 11.60
CA ALA A 54 -5.27 8.64 10.24
C ALA A 54 -6.06 7.34 10.22
N GLN A 55 -6.92 7.19 9.22
CA GLN A 55 -7.77 6.03 9.02
C GLN A 55 -7.42 5.41 7.67
N LEU A 56 -7.10 4.12 7.70
CA LEU A 56 -6.83 3.33 6.51
C LEU A 56 -8.08 2.56 6.11
N TRP A 57 -8.35 2.51 4.81
CA TRP A 57 -9.51 1.85 4.24
C TRP A 57 -9.11 0.87 3.16
N ILE A 58 -9.91 -0.18 3.04
CA ILE A 58 -9.98 -1.07 1.89
C ILE A 58 -11.17 -0.60 1.03
N LYS A 59 -10.93 -0.35 -0.25
CA LYS A 59 -11.99 0.02 -1.19
C LYS A 59 -12.80 -1.21 -1.56
N GLY A 60 -14.11 -1.14 -1.34
CA GLY A 60 -15.06 -2.10 -1.86
C GLY A 60 -15.85 -1.52 -3.02
N GLU A 61 -16.49 -2.40 -3.79
CA GLU A 61 -17.36 -2.00 -4.91
C GLU A 61 -18.60 -1.24 -4.43
N PHE A 62 -19.08 -1.56 -3.22
CA PHE A 62 -20.32 -1.00 -2.65
C PHE A 62 -20.11 -0.15 -1.40
N TRP A 63 -19.08 -0.44 -0.60
CA TRP A 63 -18.69 0.35 0.57
C TRP A 63 -17.22 0.10 0.93
N ASN A 64 -16.58 1.11 1.53
CA ASN A 64 -15.23 0.99 2.05
C ASN A 64 -15.26 0.41 3.46
N ASN A 65 -14.27 -0.41 3.79
CA ASN A 65 -14.15 -1.03 5.11
C ASN A 65 -12.84 -0.60 5.77
N PRO A 66 -12.82 -0.32 7.09
CA PRO A 66 -11.58 -0.01 7.78
C PRO A 66 -10.58 -1.16 7.62
N LEU A 67 -9.35 -0.85 7.21
CA LEU A 67 -8.26 -1.81 7.24
C LEU A 67 -7.64 -1.81 8.64
N ILE A 68 -7.58 -2.99 9.26
CA ILE A 68 -7.20 -3.15 10.67
C ILE A 68 -5.93 -4.00 10.81
N GLY A 69 -5.14 -3.76 11.86
CA GLY A 69 -3.93 -4.53 12.17
C GLY A 69 -2.72 -4.23 11.28
N GLU A 70 -2.88 -3.38 10.27
CA GLU A 70 -1.82 -2.95 9.35
C GLU A 70 -1.01 -1.77 9.91
N GLU A 71 0.26 -1.68 9.50
CA GLU A 71 1.19 -0.64 9.95
C GLU A 71 1.12 0.61 9.08
N VAL A 72 0.92 1.76 9.71
CA VAL A 72 0.86 3.08 9.09
C VAL A 72 2.00 3.93 9.62
N THR A 73 2.71 4.61 8.71
CA THR A 73 3.87 5.43 9.01
C THR A 73 3.53 6.90 8.91
N PHE A 74 3.90 7.67 9.92
CA PHE A 74 3.73 9.11 10.04
C PHE A 74 5.10 9.78 9.92
N CYS A 75 5.21 10.75 9.03
CA CYS A 75 6.44 11.49 8.78
C CYS A 75 6.16 13.00 8.79
N ILE A 76 7.08 13.79 9.34
CA ILE A 76 7.08 15.24 9.16
C ILE A 76 8.40 15.68 8.55
N TYR A 77 8.32 16.42 7.46
CA TYR A 77 9.45 16.92 6.70
C TYR A 77 9.55 18.44 6.76
N ASP A 78 10.77 18.96 6.80
CA ASP A 78 11.04 20.37 6.52
C ASP A 78 10.95 20.71 5.02
N GLY A 79 11.11 22.01 4.69
CA GLY A 79 11.10 22.48 3.31
C GLY A 79 12.22 21.90 2.42
N ASN A 80 13.22 21.24 3.01
CA ASN A 80 14.31 20.56 2.31
C ASN A 80 14.13 19.03 2.27
N LEU A 81 12.94 18.52 2.63
CA LEU A 81 12.61 17.10 2.73
C LEU A 81 13.44 16.33 3.78
N LYS A 82 14.01 17.02 4.77
CA LYS A 82 14.63 16.37 5.92
C LYS A 82 13.54 15.88 6.87
N ILE A 83 13.61 14.61 7.23
CA ILE A 83 12.71 13.99 8.22
C ILE A 83 13.04 14.55 9.61
N LEU A 84 12.05 15.18 10.25
CA LEU A 84 12.12 15.67 11.62
C LEU A 84 11.38 14.75 12.60
N PHE A 85 10.36 14.04 12.10
CA PHE A 85 9.61 13.05 12.85
C PHE A 85 9.33 11.85 11.97
N TYR A 86 9.45 10.66 12.54
CA TYR A 86 9.17 9.38 11.90
C TYR A 86 8.66 8.41 12.97
N GLU A 87 7.46 7.91 12.79
CA GLU A 87 6.91 6.87 13.66
C GLU A 87 5.96 5.96 12.88
N THR A 88 5.99 4.67 13.21
CA THR A 88 5.11 3.67 12.62
C THR A 88 4.25 3.07 13.71
N THR A 89 2.94 2.99 13.47
CA THR A 89 1.98 2.43 14.43
C THR A 89 0.93 1.59 13.71
N LYS A 90 0.30 0.66 14.44
CA LYS A 90 -0.72 -0.23 13.88
C LYS A 90 -2.09 0.41 13.94
N THR A 91 -2.86 0.18 12.88
CA THR A 91 -4.30 0.48 12.86
C THR A 91 -5.02 -0.35 13.93
N ASN A 92 -5.85 0.33 14.70
CA ASN A 92 -6.61 -0.27 15.80
C ASN A 92 -7.64 -1.27 15.26
N TRP A 93 -7.77 -2.42 15.94
CA TRP A 93 -8.64 -3.51 15.51
C TRP A 93 -10.15 -3.20 15.54
N ILE A 94 -10.57 -2.19 16.31
CA ILE A 94 -11.97 -1.79 16.47
C ILE A 94 -12.41 -0.82 15.37
N ASN A 95 -11.56 0.14 15.02
CA ASN A 95 -11.95 1.24 14.14
C ASN A 95 -11.01 1.46 12.93
N GLY A 96 -9.87 0.77 12.83
CA GLY A 96 -8.89 0.93 11.75
C GLY A 96 -8.08 2.23 11.79
N LYS A 97 -8.11 2.95 12.91
CA LYS A 97 -7.33 4.19 13.09
C LYS A 97 -5.95 3.92 13.63
N ALA A 98 -4.97 4.63 13.09
CA ALA A 98 -3.61 4.71 13.58
C ALA A 98 -3.36 6.13 14.07
N GLY A 99 -2.60 6.31 15.16
CA GLY A 99 -2.29 7.64 15.67
C GLY A 99 -1.00 7.70 16.46
N VAL A 100 -0.41 8.89 16.46
CA VAL A 100 0.89 9.22 17.08
C VAL A 100 0.79 10.56 17.79
N GLU A 101 1.70 10.79 18.74
CA GLU A 101 1.86 12.07 19.42
C GLU A 101 3.19 12.72 19.02
N VAL A 102 3.13 13.95 18.52
CA VAL A 102 4.31 14.70 18.09
C VAL A 102 4.61 15.78 19.11
N ASN A 103 5.79 15.69 19.74
CA ASN A 103 6.30 16.77 20.58
C ASN A 103 7.05 17.79 19.73
N THR A 104 6.51 19.00 19.66
CA THR A 104 7.01 20.08 18.79
C THR A 104 8.08 20.96 19.44
N LYS A 105 8.59 20.62 20.62
CA LYS A 105 9.60 21.42 21.34
C LYS A 105 10.86 21.70 20.52
N ASN A 106 11.25 20.76 19.64
CA ASN A 106 12.46 20.88 18.82
C ASN A 106 12.15 21.28 17.36
N PHE A 107 10.91 21.67 17.06
CA PHE A 107 10.52 22.16 15.75
C PHE A 107 10.70 23.67 15.76
N GLU A 108 11.30 24.22 14.71
CA GLU A 108 11.36 25.67 14.55
C GLU A 108 9.99 26.22 14.10
N PRO A 109 9.66 27.49 14.39
CA PRO A 109 8.42 28.09 13.89
C PRO A 109 8.41 28.27 12.36
N GLU A 110 7.87 27.30 11.62
CA GLU A 110 7.72 27.34 10.16
C GLU A 110 6.62 26.39 9.63
N ASN A 111 6.55 26.21 8.31
CA ASN A 111 5.64 25.27 7.67
C ASN A 111 6.38 23.99 7.27
N TYR A 112 5.82 22.86 7.68
CA TYR A 112 6.27 21.51 7.42
C TYR A 112 5.25 20.75 6.56
N ILE A 113 5.70 19.62 6.01
CA ILE A 113 4.84 18.65 5.32
C ILE A 113 4.63 17.48 6.28
N LEU A 114 3.38 17.24 6.66
CA LEU A 114 2.97 16.00 7.32
C LEU A 114 2.56 15.01 6.24
N SER A 115 3.09 13.81 6.33
CA SER A 115 2.69 12.74 5.45
C SER A 115 2.43 11.46 6.19
N VAL A 116 1.42 10.74 5.75
CA VAL A 116 1.00 9.48 6.36
C VAL A 116 0.84 8.43 5.28
N TYR A 117 1.54 7.31 5.44
CA TYR A 117 1.72 6.30 4.40
C TYR A 117 1.45 4.90 4.91
N TYR A 118 0.85 4.09 4.06
CA TYR A 118 0.76 2.65 4.16
C TYR A 118 1.55 2.04 3.00
N PHE A 119 2.48 1.14 3.29
CA PHE A 119 3.37 0.54 2.28
C PHE A 119 2.75 -0.61 1.50
N GLY A 120 1.48 -0.95 1.78
CA GLY A 120 0.87 -2.13 1.22
C GLY A 120 1.33 -3.40 1.95
N ASN A 121 0.72 -4.52 1.59
CA ASN A 121 1.09 -5.83 2.12
C ASN A 121 0.94 -6.86 1.00
N THR A 122 2.02 -7.59 0.70
CA THR A 122 2.05 -8.61 -0.36
C THR A 122 1.53 -9.97 0.10
N GLY A 123 0.77 -10.01 1.19
CA GLY A 123 0.15 -11.22 1.73
C GLY A 123 -0.99 -11.76 0.87
N LEU A 124 -1.76 -12.70 1.45
CA LEU A 124 -2.85 -13.45 0.79
C LEU A 124 -3.90 -12.57 0.09
N LEU A 125 -4.08 -11.32 0.52
CA LEU A 125 -5.06 -10.37 -0.04
C LEU A 125 -4.43 -9.17 -0.76
N ASN A 126 -3.11 -9.18 -1.03
CA ASN A 126 -2.33 -8.13 -1.68
C ASN A 126 -2.94 -6.71 -1.61
N PHE A 127 -2.65 -5.97 -0.54
CA PHE A 127 -3.15 -4.60 -0.37
C PHE A 127 -2.19 -3.60 -1.01
N ASP A 128 -2.74 -2.69 -1.82
CA ASP A 128 -1.94 -1.65 -2.46
C ASP A 128 -1.36 -0.66 -1.44
N PRO A 129 -0.20 -0.04 -1.71
CA PRO A 129 0.28 1.10 -0.95
C PRO A 129 -0.58 2.34 -1.21
N CYS A 130 -0.74 3.17 -0.18
CA CYS A 130 -1.43 4.46 -0.30
C CYS A 130 -0.90 5.47 0.71
N GLY A 131 -1.20 6.75 0.53
CA GLY A 131 -0.84 7.77 1.51
C GLY A 131 -1.57 9.09 1.28
N THR A 132 -1.40 10.00 2.23
CA THR A 132 -1.91 11.36 2.18
C THR A 132 -0.88 12.33 2.73
N ASP A 133 -0.88 13.53 2.19
CA ASP A 133 -0.06 14.63 2.67
C ASP A 133 -0.97 15.75 3.21
N SER A 134 -0.43 16.52 4.16
CA SER A 134 -1.08 17.70 4.72
C SER A 134 -0.05 18.72 5.18
N LYS A 135 -0.50 19.95 5.40
CA LYS A 135 0.33 21.02 5.93
C LYS A 135 0.41 20.92 7.46
N PHE A 136 1.61 21.02 8.02
CA PHE A 136 1.83 21.08 9.47
C PHE A 136 2.59 22.36 9.82
N SER A 137 1.95 23.32 10.49
CA SER A 137 2.52 24.65 10.75
C SER A 137 2.83 24.80 12.23
N VAL A 138 4.06 25.15 12.57
CA VAL A 138 4.47 25.47 13.94
C VAL A 138 4.62 26.98 14.05
N THR A 139 4.02 27.58 15.07
CA THR A 139 4.19 28.99 15.40
C THR A 139 4.99 29.14 16.70
N ALA A 140 5.56 30.33 16.91
CA ALA A 140 6.17 30.67 18.20
C ALA A 140 5.13 30.76 19.33
#